data_AF-A0A8J8DRD6-F1
#
_entry.id   AF-A0A8J8DRD6-F1
#
_cell.length_a   1.000
_cell.length_b   1.000
_cell.length_c   1.000
_cell.angle_alpha   90.00
_cell.angle_beta   90.00
_cell.angle_gamma   90.00
#
_symmetry.space_group_name_H-M   'P 1'
#
loop_
_entity.id
_entity.type
_entity.pdbx_description
1 polymer ?
#
loop_
_entity_poly.entity_id
_entity_poly.type
_entity_poly.pdbx_seq_one_letter_code
_entity_poly.pdbx_strand_id
1 'polypeptide(L)'
;MGRIASLIIAVLLVIAASLGYLYHQGEREVEATVDGLFEVSNTALFCLEDMNALGIMLENNVSNDVFRERLSRYAYCSVTLEKASFSLYLLNGDERYWKLHVAASNLEVYFHTAMNSQNPREKISDNVELINEISREINAILQNGGVEGLRDAQAEKLFNLTQSLSG
;
A
#
# COMPACT_ATOMS: atom_id res chain seq x y z
N MET A 1 -8.50 59.09 15.72
CA MET A 1 -8.28 58.24 14.52
C MET A 1 -7.12 57.26 14.70
N GLY A 2 -5.90 57.69 15.07
CA GLY A 2 -4.74 56.78 15.22
C GLY A 2 -4.90 55.62 16.21
N ARG A 3 -5.55 55.82 17.36
CA ARG A 3 -5.81 54.73 18.34
C ARG A 3 -6.78 53.66 17.82
N ILE A 4 -7.81 54.07 17.08
CA ILE A 4 -8.80 53.16 16.50
C ILE A 4 -8.16 52.35 15.37
N ALA A 5 -7.37 53.00 14.50
CA ALA A 5 -6.61 52.32 13.46
C ALA A 5 -5.60 51.30 14.06
N SER A 6 -4.91 51.66 15.14
CA SER A 6 -3.97 50.77 15.82
C SER A 6 -4.65 49.55 16.46
N LEU A 7 -5.86 49.73 17.01
CA LEU A 7 -6.70 48.64 17.53
C LEU A 7 -7.17 47.71 16.41
N ILE A 8 -7.61 48.27 15.27
CA ILE A 8 -8.01 47.48 14.10
C ILE A 8 -6.83 46.64 13.59
N ILE A 9 -5.65 47.24 13.46
CA ILE A 9 -4.43 46.52 13.04
C ILE A 9 -4.08 45.41 14.04
N ALA A 10 -4.15 45.67 15.33
CA ALA A 10 -3.86 44.66 16.36
C ALA A 10 -4.83 43.47 16.28
N VAL A 11 -6.12 43.73 16.08
CA VAL A 11 -7.14 42.67 15.91
C VAL A 11 -6.88 41.86 14.64
N LEU A 12 -6.56 42.51 13.51
CA LEU A 12 -6.24 41.82 12.26
C LEU A 12 -5.00 40.93 12.39
N LEU A 13 -3.97 41.38 13.12
CA LEU A 13 -2.77 40.58 13.38
C LEU A 13 -3.07 39.33 14.22
N VAL A 14 -3.94 39.45 15.24
CA VAL A 14 -4.36 38.30 16.06
C VAL A 14 -5.14 37.29 15.20
N ILE A 15 -6.04 37.77 14.34
CA ILE A 15 -6.81 36.91 13.42
C ILE A 15 -5.89 36.23 12.39
N ALA A 16 -4.94 36.98 11.81
CA ALA A 16 -3.98 36.40 10.86
C ALA A 16 -3.09 35.34 11.54
N ALA A 17 -2.63 35.60 12.77
CA ALA A 17 -1.83 34.65 13.53
C ALA A 17 -2.63 33.39 13.89
N SER A 18 -3.90 33.52 14.30
CA SER A 18 -4.74 32.37 14.63
C SER A 18 -5.09 31.52 13.40
N LEU A 19 -5.43 32.15 12.27
CA LEU A 19 -5.64 31.45 11.00
C LEU A 19 -4.37 30.76 10.51
N GLY A 20 -3.22 31.43 10.60
CA GLY A 20 -1.93 30.83 10.26
C GLY A 20 -1.57 29.63 11.12
N TYR A 21 -1.84 29.70 12.43
CA TYR A 21 -1.65 28.57 13.34
C TYR A 21 -2.55 27.37 12.99
N LEU A 22 -3.85 27.61 12.79
CA LEU A 22 -4.80 26.56 12.40
C LEU A 22 -4.44 25.93 11.06
N TYR A 23 -4.02 26.74 10.09
CA TYR A 23 -3.60 26.27 8.78
C TYR A 23 -2.36 25.37 8.88
N HIS A 24 -1.30 25.81 9.58
CA HIS A 24 -0.10 24.99 9.77
C HIS A 24 -0.34 23.74 10.62
N GLN A 25 -1.26 23.80 11.59
CA GLN A 25 -1.66 22.61 12.32
C GLN A 25 -2.32 21.59 11.39
N GLY A 26 -3.24 22.05 10.53
CA GLY A 26 -3.89 21.19 9.52
C GLY A 26 -2.89 20.59 8.54
N GLU A 27 -1.91 21.38 8.05
CA GLU A 27 -0.85 20.85 7.17
C GLU A 27 -0.03 19.75 7.85
N ARG A 28 0.38 19.96 9.11
CA ARG A 28 1.14 18.94 9.87
C ARG A 28 0.34 17.66 10.10
N GLU A 29 -0.96 17.76 10.36
CA GLU A 29 -1.82 16.59 10.54
C GLU A 29 -1.97 15.80 9.24
N VAL A 30 -2.07 16.49 8.09
CA VAL A 30 -2.08 15.84 6.76
C VAL A 30 -0.73 15.20 6.45
N GLU A 31 0.38 15.90 6.68
CA GLU A 31 1.74 15.37 6.46
C GLU A 31 1.97 14.11 7.29
N ALA A 32 1.68 14.14 8.59
CA ALA A 32 1.79 12.97 9.47
C ALA A 32 0.89 11.80 9.03
N THR A 33 -0.29 12.09 8.47
CA THR A 33 -1.19 11.07 7.92
C THR A 33 -0.58 10.42 6.67
N VAL A 34 -0.02 11.22 5.76
CA VAL A 34 0.64 10.75 4.55
C VAL A 34 1.85 9.88 4.90
N ASP A 35 2.69 10.33 5.82
CA ASP A 35 3.84 9.57 6.31
C ASP A 35 3.41 8.22 6.91
N GLY A 36 2.37 8.24 7.76
CA GLY A 36 1.80 7.02 8.32
C GLY A 36 1.26 6.05 7.27
N LEU A 37 0.65 6.56 6.19
CA LEU A 37 0.19 5.74 5.07
C LEU A 37 1.37 5.13 4.29
N PHE A 38 2.48 5.87 4.12
CA PHE A 38 3.69 5.32 3.52
C PHE A 38 4.29 4.21 4.40
N GLU A 39 4.38 4.41 5.71
CA GLU A 39 4.88 3.39 6.65
C GLU A 39 4.03 2.11 6.63
N VAL A 40 2.70 2.25 6.66
CA VAL A 40 1.77 1.10 6.57
C VAL A 40 1.92 0.38 5.23
N SER A 41 2.00 1.13 4.12
CA SER A 41 2.15 0.54 2.79
C SER A 41 3.49 -0.19 2.66
N ASN A 42 4.58 0.38 3.18
CA ASN A 42 5.90 -0.24 3.20
C ASN A 42 5.94 -1.51 4.05
N THR A 43 5.26 -1.50 5.20
CA THR A 43 5.12 -2.69 6.06
C THR A 43 4.36 -3.80 5.35
N ALA A 44 3.31 -3.45 4.62
CA ALA A 44 2.54 -4.39 3.82
C ALA A 44 3.37 -4.96 2.65
N LEU A 45 4.13 -4.11 1.94
CA LEU A 45 5.07 -4.57 0.90
C LEU A 45 6.13 -5.51 1.48
N PHE A 46 6.73 -5.18 2.62
CA PHE A 46 7.72 -6.02 3.28
C PHE A 46 7.15 -7.40 3.64
N CYS A 47 5.88 -7.44 4.07
CA CYS A 47 5.21 -8.71 4.30
C CYS A 47 4.98 -9.53 3.02
N LEU A 48 4.84 -8.89 1.87
CA LEU A 48 4.61 -9.53 0.56
C LEU A 48 5.92 -9.82 -0.19
N GLU A 49 7.07 -9.30 0.27
CA GLU A 49 8.33 -9.44 -0.46
C GLU A 49 8.77 -10.91 -0.59
N ASP A 50 8.43 -11.75 0.39
CA ASP A 50 8.83 -13.16 0.47
C ASP A 50 7.80 -14.13 -0.13
N MET A 51 6.85 -13.66 -0.95
CA MET A 51 5.84 -14.54 -1.58
C MET A 51 6.44 -15.66 -2.43
N ASN A 52 7.68 -15.50 -2.90
CA ASN A 52 8.43 -16.58 -3.56
C ASN A 52 8.67 -17.82 -2.66
N ALA A 53 8.56 -17.69 -1.34
CA ALA A 53 8.59 -18.79 -0.39
C ALA A 53 7.48 -19.82 -0.66
N LEU A 54 6.37 -19.43 -1.31
CA LEU A 54 5.32 -20.36 -1.72
C LEU A 54 5.85 -21.46 -2.65
N GLY A 55 6.79 -21.15 -3.55
CA GLY A 55 7.42 -22.15 -4.41
C GLY A 55 8.21 -23.18 -3.60
N ILE A 56 9.02 -22.71 -2.64
CA ILE A 56 9.78 -23.57 -1.73
C ILE A 56 8.84 -24.45 -0.89
N MET A 57 7.73 -23.88 -0.41
CA MET A 57 6.71 -24.61 0.35
C MET A 57 6.03 -25.72 -0.47
N LEU A 58 5.78 -25.48 -1.76
CA LEU A 58 5.26 -26.48 -2.69
C LEU A 58 6.26 -27.63 -2.88
N GLU A 59 7.52 -27.30 -3.17
CA GLU A 59 8.60 -28.29 -3.36
C GLU A 59 8.82 -29.18 -2.13
N ASN A 60 8.70 -28.60 -0.92
CA ASN A 60 8.90 -29.30 0.34
C ASN A 60 7.63 -29.95 0.90
N ASN A 61 6.51 -29.90 0.18
CA ASN A 61 5.27 -30.59 0.54
C ASN A 61 4.76 -30.23 1.97
N VAL A 62 4.88 -28.95 2.38
CA VAL A 62 4.47 -28.48 3.72
C VAL A 62 2.96 -28.61 3.93
N SER A 63 2.50 -28.99 5.13
CA SER A 63 1.08 -29.30 5.37
C SER A 63 0.12 -28.20 4.86
N ASN A 64 -1.07 -28.59 4.41
CA ASN A 64 -2.06 -27.63 3.91
C ASN A 64 -2.40 -26.56 4.95
N ASP A 65 -2.38 -26.89 6.25
CA ASP A 65 -2.63 -25.92 7.32
C ASP A 65 -1.55 -24.83 7.36
N VAL A 66 -0.28 -25.21 7.26
CA VAL A 66 0.84 -24.27 7.20
C VAL A 66 0.80 -23.45 5.91
N PHE A 67 0.44 -24.09 4.80
CA PHE A 67 0.30 -23.41 3.51
C PHE A 67 -0.83 -22.36 3.54
N ARG A 68 -1.98 -22.70 4.14
CA ARG A 68 -3.10 -21.76 4.32
C ARG A 68 -2.79 -20.62 5.25
N GLU A 69 -2.07 -20.87 6.35
CA GLU A 69 -1.60 -19.80 7.23
C GLU A 69 -0.78 -18.79 6.43
N ARG A 70 0.16 -19.27 5.61
CA ARG A 70 1.02 -18.40 4.83
C ARG A 70 0.23 -17.58 3.80
N LEU A 71 -0.73 -18.21 3.12
CA LEU A 71 -1.62 -17.52 2.19
C LEU A 71 -2.51 -16.49 2.89
N SER A 72 -3.02 -16.80 4.10
CA SER A 72 -3.81 -15.87 4.91
C SER A 72 -3.02 -14.62 5.27
N ARG A 73 -1.74 -14.79 5.64
CA ARG A 73 -0.84 -13.65 5.87
C ARG A 73 -0.68 -12.78 4.63
N TYR A 74 -0.48 -13.37 3.45
CA TYR A 74 -0.38 -12.60 2.21
C TYR A 74 -1.68 -11.91 1.81
N ALA A 75 -2.84 -12.55 2.03
CA ALA A 75 -4.13 -11.91 1.83
C ALA A 75 -4.29 -10.68 2.76
N TYR A 76 -3.95 -10.82 4.04
CA TYR A 76 -4.01 -9.73 5.01
C TYR A 76 -3.07 -8.55 4.66
N CYS A 77 -1.85 -8.86 4.24
CA CYS A 77 -0.91 -7.82 3.82
C CYS A 77 -1.35 -7.14 2.52
N SER A 78 -1.96 -7.90 1.60
CA SER A 78 -2.53 -7.36 0.36
C SER A 78 -3.69 -6.40 0.64
N VAL A 79 -4.65 -6.75 1.51
CA VAL A 79 -5.75 -5.83 1.87
C VAL A 79 -5.23 -4.57 2.59
N THR A 80 -4.18 -4.72 3.41
CA THR A 80 -3.57 -3.57 4.10
C THR A 80 -2.96 -2.60 3.08
N LEU A 81 -2.21 -3.12 2.10
CA LEU A 81 -1.62 -2.33 1.01
C LEU A 81 -2.70 -1.68 0.14
N GLU A 82 -3.76 -2.43 -0.16
CA GLU A 82 -4.92 -1.96 -0.94
C GLU A 82 -5.53 -0.70 -0.30
N LYS A 83 -5.86 -0.75 1.00
CA LYS A 83 -6.51 0.38 1.69
C LYS A 83 -5.59 1.57 1.86
N ALA A 84 -4.32 1.33 2.20
CA ALA A 84 -3.35 2.41 2.38
C ALA A 84 -3.05 3.13 1.05
N SER A 85 -2.87 2.37 -0.04
CA SER A 85 -2.63 2.93 -1.38
C SER A 85 -3.85 3.69 -1.90
N PHE A 86 -5.07 3.20 -1.65
CA PHE A 86 -6.27 3.95 -2.01
C PHE A 86 -6.38 5.26 -1.24
N SER A 87 -6.02 5.25 0.06
CA SER A 87 -6.04 6.46 0.89
C SER A 87 -5.02 7.48 0.39
N LEU A 88 -3.82 7.04 -0.02
CA LEU A 88 -2.82 7.90 -0.67
C LEU A 88 -3.36 8.51 -1.97
N TYR A 89 -4.01 7.70 -2.82
CA TYR A 89 -4.65 8.19 -4.05
C TYR A 89 -5.72 9.26 -3.77
N LEU A 90 -6.59 9.04 -2.78
CA LEU A 90 -7.62 10.02 -2.42
C LEU A 90 -7.05 11.36 -1.94
N LEU A 91 -5.85 11.35 -1.34
CA LEU A 91 -5.22 12.55 -0.80
C LEU A 91 -4.51 13.39 -1.88
N ASN A 92 -3.89 12.77 -2.88
CA ASN A 92 -3.04 13.48 -3.85
C ASN A 92 -3.45 13.29 -5.33
N GLY A 93 -4.37 12.37 -5.63
CA GLY A 93 -4.81 12.06 -6.99
C GLY A 93 -3.76 11.35 -7.86
N ASP A 94 -2.69 10.83 -7.27
CA ASP A 94 -1.58 10.22 -8.01
C ASP A 94 -1.91 8.79 -8.44
N GLU A 95 -1.99 8.58 -9.75
CA GLU A 95 -2.35 7.33 -10.39
C GLU A 95 -1.41 6.15 -10.04
N ARG A 96 -0.18 6.41 -9.57
CA ARG A 96 0.71 5.35 -9.08
C ARG A 96 0.09 4.60 -7.90
N TYR A 97 -0.55 5.32 -6.98
CA TYR A 97 -1.18 4.74 -5.81
C TYR A 97 -2.50 4.04 -6.15
N TRP A 98 -3.22 4.53 -7.17
CA TRP A 98 -4.37 3.82 -7.72
C TRP A 98 -3.98 2.47 -8.34
N LYS A 99 -2.92 2.44 -9.16
CA LYS A 99 -2.40 1.20 -9.74
C LYS A 99 -1.94 0.21 -8.67
N LEU A 100 -1.25 0.71 -7.64
CA LEU A 100 -0.82 -0.10 -6.50
C LEU A 100 -2.03 -0.65 -5.71
N HIS A 101 -3.07 0.16 -5.50
CA HIS A 101 -4.33 -0.26 -4.91
C HIS A 101 -4.96 -1.44 -5.68
N VAL A 102 -5.11 -1.31 -7.01
CA VAL A 102 -5.68 -2.38 -7.84
C VAL A 102 -4.81 -3.63 -7.79
N ALA A 103 -3.49 -3.49 -7.88
CA ALA A 103 -2.59 -4.63 -7.82
C ALA A 103 -2.70 -5.39 -6.49
N ALA A 104 -2.78 -4.65 -5.37
CA ALA A 104 -2.97 -5.21 -4.05
C ALA A 104 -4.35 -5.88 -3.89
N SER A 105 -5.41 -5.30 -4.45
CA SER A 105 -6.74 -5.91 -4.46
C SER A 105 -6.75 -7.25 -5.21
N ASN A 106 -6.10 -7.32 -6.37
CA ASN A 106 -5.99 -8.57 -7.13
C ASN A 106 -5.24 -9.66 -6.35
N LEU A 107 -4.15 -9.29 -5.65
CA LEU A 107 -3.41 -10.23 -4.79
C LEU A 107 -4.25 -10.70 -3.59
N GLU A 108 -4.99 -9.79 -2.96
CA GLU A 108 -5.91 -10.11 -1.86
C GLU A 108 -6.91 -11.18 -2.29
N VAL A 109 -7.64 -10.92 -3.39
CA VAL A 109 -8.65 -11.84 -3.92
C VAL A 109 -8.03 -13.20 -4.25
N TYR A 110 -6.86 -13.18 -4.89
CA TYR A 110 -6.16 -14.40 -5.28
C TYR A 110 -5.75 -15.24 -4.07
N PHE A 111 -5.06 -14.65 -3.08
CA PHE A 111 -4.63 -15.37 -1.88
C PHE A 111 -5.80 -15.78 -1.00
N HIS A 112 -6.83 -14.94 -0.87
CA HIS A 112 -8.06 -15.26 -0.15
C HIS A 112 -8.77 -16.47 -0.81
N THR A 113 -8.82 -16.51 -2.14
CA THR A 113 -9.41 -17.65 -2.86
C THR A 113 -8.56 -18.91 -2.71
N ALA A 114 -7.25 -18.81 -2.86
CA ALA A 114 -6.33 -19.93 -2.70
C ALA A 114 -6.40 -20.53 -1.28
N MET A 115 -6.40 -19.69 -0.24
CA MET A 115 -6.45 -20.16 1.15
C MET A 115 -7.79 -20.79 1.54
N ASN A 116 -8.86 -20.59 0.77
CA ASN A 116 -10.18 -21.19 1.01
C ASN A 116 -10.50 -22.35 0.04
N SER A 117 -9.68 -22.58 -0.98
CA SER A 117 -9.82 -23.70 -1.93
C SER A 117 -9.66 -25.06 -1.23
N GLN A 118 -10.34 -26.12 -1.67
CA GLN A 118 -10.10 -27.49 -1.18
C GLN A 118 -8.63 -27.93 -1.38
N ASN A 119 -8.04 -27.55 -2.52
CA ASN A 119 -6.65 -27.79 -2.87
C ASN A 119 -5.92 -26.44 -3.01
N PRO A 120 -5.39 -25.86 -1.92
CA PRO A 120 -4.74 -24.54 -1.96
C PRO A 120 -3.44 -24.57 -2.76
N ARG A 121 -2.73 -25.71 -2.74
CA ARG A 121 -1.45 -25.88 -3.43
C ARG A 121 -1.61 -25.88 -4.96
N GLU A 122 -2.64 -26.57 -5.46
CA GLU A 122 -2.97 -26.62 -6.89
C GLU A 122 -3.26 -25.21 -7.43
N LYS A 123 -4.01 -24.40 -6.66
CA LYS A 123 -4.27 -23.01 -7.02
C LYS A 123 -2.99 -22.17 -7.16
N ILE A 124 -2.01 -22.39 -6.28
CA ILE A 124 -0.74 -21.65 -6.30
C ILE A 124 0.23 -22.19 -7.36
N SER A 125 0.27 -23.52 -7.59
CA SER A 125 1.22 -24.13 -8.52
C SER A 125 1.07 -23.60 -9.94
N ASP A 126 -0.16 -23.31 -10.35
CA ASP A 126 -0.48 -22.83 -11.70
C ASP A 126 0.10 -21.43 -11.98
N ASN A 127 0.39 -20.63 -10.93
CA ASN A 127 0.85 -19.25 -11.06
C ASN A 127 2.18 -18.98 -10.30
N VAL A 128 2.92 -20.01 -9.91
CA VAL A 128 4.11 -19.84 -9.05
C VAL A 128 5.18 -18.94 -9.67
N GLU A 129 5.39 -19.04 -10.99
CA GLU A 129 6.36 -18.21 -11.71
C GLU A 129 5.95 -16.73 -11.71
N LEU A 130 4.66 -16.46 -11.91
CA LEU A 130 4.10 -15.11 -11.86
C LEU A 130 4.22 -14.52 -10.45
N ILE A 131 3.90 -15.29 -9.41
CA ILE A 131 4.06 -14.87 -8.01
C ILE A 131 5.52 -14.53 -7.70
N ASN A 132 6.47 -15.32 -8.21
CA ASN A 132 7.91 -15.05 -8.08
C ASN A 132 8.32 -13.76 -8.79
N GLU A 133 7.71 -13.44 -9.94
CA GLU A 133 7.94 -12.15 -10.60
C GLU A 133 7.37 -10.98 -9.80
N ILE A 134 6.14 -11.09 -9.29
CA ILE A 134 5.51 -10.07 -8.44
C ILE A 134 6.34 -9.83 -7.18
N SER A 135 6.79 -10.88 -6.50
CA SER A 135 7.68 -10.80 -5.33
C SER A 135 8.98 -10.02 -5.63
N ARG A 136 9.60 -10.27 -6.79
CA ARG A 136 10.80 -9.53 -7.22
C ARG A 136 10.50 -8.05 -7.46
N GLU A 137 9.37 -7.71 -8.07
CA GLU A 137 8.97 -6.32 -8.29
C GLU A 137 8.66 -5.59 -6.98
N ILE A 138 7.99 -6.26 -6.03
CA ILE A 138 7.75 -5.72 -4.68
C ILE A 138 9.06 -5.42 -3.97
N ASN A 139 10.02 -6.36 -3.99
CA ASN A 139 11.34 -6.14 -3.42
C ASN A 139 12.05 -4.96 -4.11
N ALA A 140 11.96 -4.84 -5.45
CA ALA A 140 12.54 -3.70 -6.17
C ALA A 140 11.90 -2.35 -5.77
N ILE A 141 10.62 -2.32 -5.40
CA ILE A 141 9.97 -1.12 -4.86
C ILE A 141 10.56 -0.79 -3.48
N LEU A 142 10.67 -1.78 -2.58
CA LEU A 142 11.25 -1.59 -1.24
C LEU A 142 12.69 -1.07 -1.29
N GLN A 143 13.53 -1.63 -2.18
CA GLN A 143 14.92 -1.17 -2.36
C GLN A 143 15.02 0.24 -2.96
N ASN A 144 13.96 0.75 -3.59
CA ASN A 144 13.91 2.07 -4.21
C ASN A 144 13.22 3.13 -3.34
N GLY A 145 13.24 2.97 -2.01
CA GLY A 145 12.59 3.91 -1.08
C GLY A 145 11.12 3.62 -0.82
N GLY A 146 10.65 2.41 -1.15
CA GLY A 146 9.29 1.98 -0.85
C GLY A 146 8.22 2.70 -1.67
N VAL A 147 7.03 2.84 -1.10
CA VAL A 147 5.86 3.44 -1.75
C VAL A 147 6.04 4.93 -2.01
N GLU A 148 6.78 5.64 -1.17
CA GLU A 148 7.12 7.04 -1.40
C GLU A 148 7.99 7.19 -2.67
N GLY A 149 8.98 6.30 -2.84
CA GLY A 149 9.86 6.22 -4.01
C GLY A 149 9.29 5.45 -5.22
N LEU A 150 8.00 5.10 -5.21
CA LEU A 150 7.39 4.29 -6.26
C LEU A 150 7.42 5.00 -7.61
N ARG A 151 8.02 4.39 -8.64
CA ARG A 151 8.03 4.95 -10.00
C ARG A 151 6.83 4.49 -10.82
N ASP A 152 6.41 5.30 -11.80
CA ASP A 152 5.31 4.96 -12.72
C ASP A 152 5.49 3.58 -13.37
N ALA A 153 6.70 3.29 -13.86
CA ALA A 153 6.99 2.01 -14.50
C ALA A 153 6.86 0.81 -13.54
N GLN A 154 7.18 0.99 -12.25
CA GLN A 154 7.03 -0.06 -11.24
C GLN A 154 5.55 -0.28 -10.92
N ALA A 155 4.79 0.80 -10.74
CA ALA A 155 3.35 0.72 -10.47
C ALA A 155 2.60 0.07 -11.65
N GLU A 156 2.92 0.47 -12.88
CA GLU A 156 2.36 -0.11 -14.12
C GLU A 156 2.72 -1.58 -14.27
N LYS A 157 3.97 -1.96 -14.01
CA LYS A 157 4.40 -3.35 -14.11
C LYS A 157 3.63 -4.23 -13.11
N LEU A 158 3.55 -3.82 -11.86
CA LEU A 158 2.84 -4.57 -10.81
C LEU A 158 1.34 -4.69 -11.10
N PHE A 159 0.73 -3.59 -11.57
CA PHE A 159 -0.65 -3.59 -12.05
C PHE A 159 -0.87 -4.64 -13.14
N ASN A 160 -0.04 -4.65 -14.19
CA ASN A 160 -0.21 -5.58 -15.30
C ASN A 160 0.04 -7.05 -14.91
N LEU A 161 1.04 -7.33 -14.08
CA LEU A 161 1.31 -8.69 -13.60
C LEU A 161 0.10 -9.27 -12.85
N THR A 162 -0.54 -8.46 -12.02
CA THR A 162 -1.65 -8.91 -11.16
C THR A 162 -3.00 -8.98 -11.86
N GLN A 163 -3.18 -8.39 -13.04
CA GLN A 163 -4.44 -8.49 -13.82
C GLN A 163 -4.83 -9.94 -14.14
N SER A 164 -3.85 -10.81 -14.34
CA SER A 164 -4.11 -12.22 -14.63
C SER A 164 -4.56 -13.03 -13.41
N LEU A 165 -4.43 -12.48 -12.20
CA LEU A 165 -4.80 -13.12 -10.95
C LEU A 165 -6.24 -12.80 -10.49
N SER A 166 -6.92 -11.85 -11.13
CA SER A 166 -8.25 -11.35 -10.74
C SER A 166 -9.43 -12.23 -11.19
N GLY A 167 -9.19 -13.53 -11.42
CA GLY A 167 -10.16 -14.48 -11.98
C GLY A 167 -11.17 -15.03 -10.99
#